data_AF-A0A6L9XTC3-F1
#
_entry.id   AF-A0A6L9XTC3-F1
#
_cell.length_a   1.000
_cell.length_b   1.000
_cell.length_c   1.000
_cell.angle_alpha   90.00
_cell.angle_beta   90.00
_cell.angle_gamma   90.00
#
_symmetry.space_group_name_H-M   'P 1'
#
loop_
_entity.id
_entity.type
_entity.pdbx_description
1 polymer ?
#
loop_
_entity_poly.entity_id
_entity_poly.type
_entity_poly.pdbx_seq_one_letter_code
_entity_poly.pdbx_strand_id
1 'polypeptide(L)'
;MPDTRLEDRMHAARLRITALTATLGLAASAWAVTLWQANGMDLGVSTRLGPLAFFVPLWIAMMAAMMLPGAAPAVVRSAEATGRVTTVPAFIAAYLAVWTLVGLAVFALYRPHATLVAGVVAIAAGVYELTPLKRRFREHCLRSIRSGFVFGLYCVGSSIGLMLLLVALSVMSIPWMFAIAVVVVAQKLVPPRRAIDLTVALAIIALGVLIVVAPSWVPGLLPQMPPMPPM
;
A
#
# COMPACT_ATOMS: atom_id res chain seq x y z
N MET A 1 -42.07 -4.79 -25.48
CA MET A 1 -41.18 -5.66 -24.70
C MET A 1 -40.10 -4.76 -24.13
N PRO A 2 -40.01 -4.57 -22.80
CA PRO A 2 -38.95 -3.77 -22.20
C PRO A 2 -37.59 -4.37 -22.61
N ASP A 3 -36.63 -3.51 -22.92
CA ASP A 3 -35.31 -3.93 -23.39
C ASP A 3 -34.51 -4.50 -22.21
N THR A 4 -34.59 -5.82 -22.03
CA THR A 4 -33.88 -6.58 -21.01
C THR A 4 -32.37 -6.28 -21.02
N ARG A 5 -31.81 -5.92 -22.17
CA ARG A 5 -30.40 -5.54 -22.32
C ARG A 5 -30.09 -4.18 -21.68
N LEU A 6 -31.03 -3.24 -21.66
CA LEU A 6 -30.88 -1.95 -20.97
C LEU A 6 -30.93 -2.14 -19.46
N GLU A 7 -31.86 -2.98 -18.97
CA GLU A 7 -31.98 -3.30 -17.54
C GLU A 7 -30.71 -3.98 -17.00
N ASP A 8 -30.15 -4.94 -17.75
CA ASP A 8 -28.89 -5.61 -17.41
C ASP A 8 -27.70 -4.63 -17.35
N ARG A 9 -27.61 -3.72 -18.34
CA ARG A 9 -26.56 -2.69 -18.37
C ARG A 9 -26.68 -1.71 -17.20
N MET A 10 -27.90 -1.30 -16.87
CA MET A 10 -28.15 -0.42 -15.73
C MET A 10 -27.84 -1.11 -14.40
N HIS A 11 -28.18 -2.39 -14.27
CA HIS A 11 -27.84 -3.18 -13.08
C HIS A 11 -26.32 -3.30 -12.91
N ALA A 12 -25.60 -3.68 -13.97
CA ALA A 12 -24.14 -3.76 -13.96
C ALA A 12 -23.48 -2.40 -13.66
N ALA A 13 -23.98 -1.31 -14.26
CA ALA A 13 -23.48 0.04 -13.99
C ALA A 13 -23.69 0.44 -12.53
N ARG A 14 -24.87 0.15 -11.95
CA ARG A 14 -25.15 0.41 -10.53
C ARG A 14 -24.22 -0.39 -9.62
N LEU A 15 -24.05 -1.69 -9.85
CA LEU A 15 -23.13 -2.54 -9.10
C LEU A 15 -21.71 -1.96 -9.11
N ARG A 16 -21.22 -1.57 -10.29
CA ARG A 16 -19.90 -1.00 -10.48
C ARG A 16 -19.73 0.33 -9.75
N ILE A 17 -20.70 1.25 -9.90
CA ILE A 17 -20.65 2.55 -9.23
C ILE A 17 -20.65 2.36 -7.72
N THR A 18 -21.57 1.55 -7.17
CA THR A 18 -21.66 1.31 -5.73
C THR A 18 -20.39 0.64 -5.17
N ALA A 19 -19.82 -0.33 -5.87
CA ALA A 19 -18.58 -0.98 -5.43
C ALA A 19 -17.39 -0.01 -5.46
N LEU A 20 -17.28 0.84 -6.49
CA LEU A 20 -16.24 1.86 -6.59
C LEU A 20 -16.38 2.91 -5.49
N THR A 21 -17.58 3.48 -5.30
CA THR A 21 -17.82 4.51 -4.29
C THR A 21 -17.58 3.98 -2.89
N ALA A 22 -18.03 2.76 -2.58
CA ALA A 22 -17.78 2.13 -1.29
C ALA A 22 -16.27 1.92 -1.04
N THR A 23 -15.54 1.40 -2.04
CA THR A 23 -14.10 1.09 -1.88
C THR A 23 -13.27 2.37 -1.77
N LEU A 24 -13.53 3.36 -2.62
CA LEU A 24 -12.80 4.64 -2.61
C LEU A 24 -13.19 5.51 -1.41
N GLY A 25 -14.46 5.49 -1.01
CA GLY A 25 -14.92 6.16 0.21
C GLY A 25 -14.24 5.60 1.45
N LEU A 26 -14.11 4.27 1.55
CA LEU A 26 -13.37 3.63 2.63
C LEU A 26 -11.87 3.96 2.59
N ALA A 27 -11.26 4.02 1.41
CA ALA A 27 -9.87 4.43 1.28
C ALA A 27 -9.64 5.89 1.70
N ALA A 28 -10.56 6.79 1.33
CA ALA A 28 -10.50 8.20 1.71
C ALA A 28 -10.68 8.41 3.21
N SER A 29 -11.62 7.69 3.85
CA SER A 29 -11.78 7.74 5.30
C SER A 29 -10.56 7.17 6.02
N ALA A 30 -9.96 6.09 5.49
CA ALA A 30 -8.71 5.53 6.02
C ALA A 30 -7.54 6.52 5.93
N TRP A 31 -7.44 7.30 4.84
CA TRP A 31 -6.46 8.40 4.73
C TRP A 31 -6.70 9.47 5.79
N ALA A 32 -7.94 9.92 5.97
CA ALA A 32 -8.29 10.92 6.98
C ALA A 32 -7.92 10.45 8.39
N VAL A 33 -8.26 9.19 8.73
CA VAL A 33 -7.91 8.56 10.01
C VAL A 33 -6.39 8.45 10.18
N THR A 34 -5.65 8.14 9.12
CA THR A 34 -4.19 8.05 9.15
C THR A 34 -3.55 9.43 9.39
N LEU A 35 -4.04 10.46 8.71
CA LEU A 35 -3.56 11.84 8.89
C LEU A 35 -3.92 12.40 10.27
N TRP A 36 -5.10 12.06 10.80
CA TRP A 36 -5.50 12.45 12.15
C TRP A 36 -4.60 11.83 13.21
N GLN A 37 -4.29 10.54 13.09
CA GLN A 37 -3.35 9.85 13.98
C GLN A 37 -1.92 10.40 13.86
N ALA A 38 -1.51 10.74 12.64
CA ALA A 38 -0.21 11.34 12.36
C ALA A 38 -0.02 12.72 13.02
N ASN A 39 -1.06 13.55 13.07
CA ASN A 39 -1.01 14.85 13.74
C ASN A 39 -0.97 14.77 15.27
N GLY A 40 -1.36 13.62 15.85
CA GLY A 40 -1.39 13.41 17.30
C GLY A 40 -0.13 12.75 17.88
N MET A 41 0.83 12.34 17.05
CA MET A 41 2.06 11.65 17.46
C MET A 41 3.30 12.39 16.97
N ASP A 42 4.35 12.51 17.80
CA ASP A 42 5.67 12.91 17.31
C ASP A 42 6.24 11.78 16.42
N LEU A 43 6.12 11.94 15.10
CA LEU A 43 6.50 10.96 14.06
C LEU A 43 8.02 10.94 13.80
N GLY A 44 8.83 10.87 14.85
CA GLY A 44 10.27 10.69 14.73
C GLY A 44 10.66 9.23 14.42
N VAL A 45 11.85 9.02 13.87
CA VAL A 45 12.46 7.67 13.66
C VAL A 45 12.60 6.86 14.97
N SER A 46 12.47 7.53 16.12
CA SER A 46 12.61 6.96 17.47
C SER A 46 11.29 6.52 18.11
N THR A 47 10.13 6.70 17.46
CA THR A 47 8.84 6.29 18.04
C THR A 47 8.78 4.76 18.03
N ARG A 48 8.93 4.12 19.21
CA ARG A 48 8.71 2.67 19.34
C ARG A 48 7.35 2.36 18.72
N LEU A 49 7.21 1.23 18.00
CA LEU A 49 5.96 0.78 17.36
C LEU A 49 4.76 0.72 18.33
N GLY A 50 4.99 0.91 19.64
CA GLY A 50 3.99 0.87 20.68
C GLY A 50 3.56 -0.57 20.96
N PRO A 51 2.58 -0.74 21.86
CA PRO A 51 1.94 -2.03 22.07
C PRO A 51 1.30 -2.55 20.78
N LEU A 52 1.24 -3.87 20.61
CA LEU A 52 0.60 -4.53 19.45
C LEU A 52 -0.83 -4.02 19.20
N ALA A 53 -1.58 -3.79 20.27
CA ALA A 53 -2.96 -3.29 20.23
C ALA A 53 -3.07 -1.88 19.62
N PHE A 54 -1.99 -1.10 19.64
CA PHE A 54 -1.91 0.21 19.00
C PHE A 54 -1.40 0.11 17.56
N PHE A 55 -0.38 -0.72 17.34
CA PHE A 55 0.23 -0.92 16.03
C PHE A 55 -0.75 -1.51 14.99
N VAL A 56 -1.53 -2.52 15.36
CA VAL A 56 -2.40 -3.24 14.40
C VAL A 56 -3.49 -2.34 13.80
N PRO A 57 -4.26 -1.57 14.59
CA PRO A 57 -5.25 -0.64 14.03
C PRO A 57 -4.62 0.45 13.13
N LEU A 58 -3.49 1.02 13.56
CA LEU A 58 -2.72 1.99 12.77
C LEU A 58 -2.30 1.39 11.43
N TRP A 59 -1.67 0.22 11.47
CA TRP A 59 -1.22 -0.50 10.29
C TRP A 59 -2.37 -0.80 9.33
N ILE A 60 -3.50 -1.29 9.84
CA ILE A 60 -4.68 -1.58 9.03
C ILE A 60 -5.19 -0.30 8.37
N ALA A 61 -5.29 0.82 9.10
CA ALA A 61 -5.71 2.11 8.54
C ALA A 61 -4.79 2.56 7.41
N MET A 62 -3.47 2.46 7.60
CA MET A 62 -2.49 2.81 6.58
C MET A 62 -2.59 1.90 5.35
N MET A 63 -2.68 0.59 5.54
CA MET A 63 -2.81 -0.37 4.43
C MET A 63 -4.12 -0.18 3.68
N ALA A 64 -5.21 0.10 4.39
CA ALA A 64 -6.48 0.46 3.78
C ALA A 64 -6.33 1.72 2.92
N ALA A 65 -5.71 2.78 3.46
CA ALA A 65 -5.50 4.05 2.76
C ALA A 65 -4.68 3.89 1.46
N MET A 66 -3.56 3.16 1.52
CA MET A 66 -2.64 3.03 0.39
C MET A 66 -3.07 1.97 -0.62
N MET A 67 -3.62 0.86 -0.15
CA MET A 67 -3.72 -0.36 -0.95
C MET A 67 -5.13 -0.64 -1.46
N LEU A 68 -6.19 -0.10 -0.84
CA LEU A 68 -7.58 -0.24 -1.32
C LEU A 68 -7.83 0.43 -2.68
N PRO A 69 -7.29 1.64 -2.99
CA PRO A 69 -7.54 2.26 -4.29
C PRO A 69 -7.09 1.37 -5.46
N GLY A 70 -5.95 0.71 -5.31
CA GLY A 70 -5.46 -0.25 -6.31
C GLY A 70 -6.23 -1.58 -6.36
N ALA A 71 -6.99 -1.91 -5.31
CA ALA A 71 -7.86 -3.09 -5.26
C ALA A 71 -9.26 -2.83 -5.86
N ALA A 72 -9.65 -1.57 -6.05
CA ALA A 72 -10.98 -1.19 -6.52
C ALA A 72 -11.42 -1.89 -7.81
N PRO A 73 -10.57 -2.05 -8.86
CA PRO A 73 -10.97 -2.80 -10.06
C PRO A 73 -11.28 -4.27 -9.77
N ALA A 74 -10.58 -4.90 -8.82
CA ALA A 74 -10.82 -6.29 -8.44
C ALA A 74 -12.11 -6.44 -7.61
N VAL A 75 -12.39 -5.48 -6.73
CA VAL A 75 -13.65 -5.44 -5.95
C VAL A 75 -14.85 -5.32 -6.87
N VAL A 76 -14.79 -4.43 -7.87
CA VAL A 76 -15.84 -4.28 -8.90
C VAL A 76 -16.06 -5.58 -9.65
N ARG A 77 -14.99 -6.20 -10.16
CA ARG A 77 -15.07 -7.49 -10.88
C ARG A 77 -15.67 -8.59 -10.02
N SER A 78 -15.35 -8.62 -8.72
CA SER A 78 -15.96 -9.56 -7.80
C SER A 78 -17.46 -9.31 -7.67
N ALA A 79 -17.88 -8.06 -7.46
CA ALA A 79 -19.29 -7.70 -7.33
C ALA A 79 -20.10 -8.02 -8.60
N GLU A 80 -19.55 -7.75 -9.78
CA GLU A 80 -20.13 -8.09 -11.08
C GLU A 80 -20.23 -9.60 -11.28
N ALA A 81 -19.18 -10.37 -10.94
CA ALA A 81 -19.17 -11.83 -11.10
C ALA A 81 -20.20 -12.55 -10.21
N THR A 82 -20.51 -12.00 -9.03
CA THR A 82 -21.58 -12.53 -8.15
C THR A 82 -22.93 -11.83 -8.30
N GLY A 83 -23.00 -10.73 -9.07
CA GLY A 83 -24.20 -9.89 -9.19
C GLY A 83 -24.67 -9.25 -7.87
N ARG A 84 -23.77 -9.12 -6.88
CA ARG A 84 -24.13 -8.76 -5.49
C ARG A 84 -23.12 -7.78 -4.89
N VAL A 85 -23.59 -6.59 -4.48
CA VAL A 85 -22.76 -5.62 -3.74
C VAL A 85 -22.39 -6.14 -2.35
N THR A 86 -23.21 -7.03 -1.77
CA THR A 86 -22.97 -7.58 -0.42
C THR A 86 -21.70 -8.42 -0.31
N THR A 87 -21.05 -8.79 -1.42
CA THR A 87 -19.74 -9.46 -1.40
C THR A 87 -18.57 -8.49 -1.22
N VAL A 88 -18.78 -7.18 -1.44
CA VAL A 88 -17.74 -6.14 -1.32
C VAL A 88 -17.12 -6.10 0.08
N PRO A 89 -17.91 -6.06 1.19
CA PRO A 89 -17.34 -6.07 2.53
C PRO A 89 -16.52 -7.33 2.82
N ALA A 90 -16.99 -8.51 2.38
CA ALA A 90 -16.29 -9.77 2.58
C ALA A 90 -14.94 -9.81 1.82
N PHE A 91 -14.92 -9.29 0.58
CA PHE A 91 -13.69 -9.17 -0.20
C PHE A 91 -12.68 -8.23 0.49
N ILE A 92 -13.14 -7.05 0.91
CA ILE A 92 -12.31 -6.05 1.60
C ILE A 92 -11.79 -6.61 2.93
N ALA A 93 -12.63 -7.29 3.72
CA ALA A 93 -12.23 -7.89 4.98
C ALA A 93 -11.16 -8.98 4.78
N ALA A 94 -11.35 -9.88 3.81
CA ALA A 94 -10.35 -10.91 3.49
C ALA A 94 -9.03 -10.31 3.01
N TYR A 95 -9.09 -9.23 2.22
CA TYR A 95 -7.93 -8.49 1.75
C TYR A 95 -7.16 -7.82 2.90
N LEU A 96 -7.88 -7.13 3.79
CA LEU A 96 -7.29 -6.49 4.95
C LEU A 96 -6.74 -7.51 5.95
N ALA A 97 -7.36 -8.69 6.10
CA ALA A 97 -6.84 -9.76 6.93
C ALA A 97 -5.46 -10.23 6.46
N VAL A 98 -5.24 -10.35 5.15
CA VAL A 98 -3.90 -10.64 4.60
C VAL A 98 -2.91 -9.54 4.96
N TRP A 99 -3.30 -8.28 4.84
CA TRP A 99 -2.45 -7.16 5.25
C TRP A 99 -2.18 -7.11 6.76
N THR A 100 -3.13 -7.51 7.59
CA THR A 100 -2.94 -7.67 9.03
C THR A 100 -1.89 -8.74 9.31
N LEU A 101 -1.91 -9.89 8.64
CA LEU A 101 -0.87 -10.92 8.78
C LEU A 101 0.51 -10.39 8.40
N VAL A 102 0.62 -9.60 7.33
CA VAL A 102 1.87 -8.93 6.97
C VAL A 102 2.31 -7.96 8.07
N GLY A 103 1.38 -7.19 8.64
CA GLY A 103 1.67 -6.29 9.76
C GLY A 103 2.17 -7.01 10.99
N LEU A 104 1.57 -8.15 11.35
CA LEU A 104 2.03 -8.99 12.45
C LEU A 104 3.45 -9.53 12.19
N ALA A 105 3.74 -9.97 10.96
CA ALA A 105 5.07 -10.39 10.57
C ALA A 105 6.09 -9.24 10.67
N VAL A 106 5.73 -8.04 10.20
CA VAL A 106 6.56 -6.84 10.34
C VAL A 106 6.78 -6.51 11.82
N PHE A 107 5.75 -6.49 12.65
CA PHE A 107 5.87 -6.22 14.08
C PHE A 107 6.81 -7.21 14.79
N ALA A 108 6.73 -8.50 14.44
CA ALA A 108 7.58 -9.53 15.03
C ALA A 108 9.04 -9.46 14.56
N LEU A 109 9.27 -9.07 13.31
CA LEU A 109 10.60 -9.04 12.69
C LEU A 109 11.30 -7.68 12.82
N TYR A 110 10.55 -6.61 13.06
CA TYR A 110 11.09 -5.26 13.15
C TYR A 110 12.04 -5.16 14.33
N ARG A 111 13.33 -4.94 14.04
CA ARG A 111 14.30 -4.50 15.04
C ARG A 111 14.70 -3.07 14.72
N PRO A 112 15.10 -2.26 15.72
CA PRO A 112 15.81 -1.02 15.41
C PRO A 112 17.05 -1.39 14.59
N HIS A 113 17.17 -0.81 13.39
CA HIS A 113 18.23 -1.12 12.44
C HIS A 113 19.09 0.11 12.19
N ALA A 114 20.39 -0.09 11.97
CA ALA A 114 21.28 0.99 11.54
C ALA A 114 20.86 1.52 10.16
N THR A 115 21.11 2.80 9.88
CA THR A 115 20.78 3.47 8.60
C THR A 115 21.27 2.71 7.36
N LEU A 116 22.39 1.99 7.50
CA LEU A 116 22.96 1.15 6.44
C LEU A 116 22.05 -0.04 6.06
N VAL A 117 21.37 -0.64 7.04
CA VAL A 117 20.40 -1.73 6.81
C VAL A 117 19.19 -1.20 6.05
N ALA A 118 18.71 0.00 6.39
CA ALA A 118 17.61 0.64 5.65
C ALA A 118 17.98 0.89 4.19
N GLY A 119 19.20 1.38 3.92
CA GLY A 119 19.72 1.54 2.56
C GLY A 119 19.84 0.23 1.79
N VAL A 120 20.37 -0.83 2.41
CA VAL A 120 20.46 -2.17 1.79
C VAL A 120 19.07 -2.74 1.48
N VAL A 121 18.11 -2.60 2.38
CA VAL A 121 16.72 -3.04 2.17
C VAL A 121 16.07 -2.25 1.03
N ALA A 122 16.31 -0.94 0.95
CA ALA A 122 15.82 -0.11 -0.15
C ALA A 122 16.39 -0.54 -1.51
N ILE A 123 17.70 -0.84 -1.57
CA ILE A 123 18.34 -1.36 -2.79
C ILE A 123 17.76 -2.74 -3.16
N ALA A 124 17.62 -3.64 -2.19
CA ALA A 124 17.02 -4.96 -2.41
C ALA A 124 15.57 -4.87 -2.90
N ALA A 125 14.78 -3.92 -2.36
CA ALA A 125 13.45 -3.60 -2.84
C ALA A 125 13.46 -3.14 -4.30
N GLY A 126 14.39 -2.26 -4.68
CA GLY A 126 14.56 -1.83 -6.07
C GLY A 126 14.97 -2.96 -7.02
N VAL A 127 15.82 -3.90 -6.57
CA VAL A 127 16.14 -5.12 -7.34
C VAL A 127 14.92 -6.03 -7.48
N TYR A 128 14.10 -6.15 -6.43
CA TYR A 128 12.85 -6.90 -6.47
C TYR A 128 11.88 -6.38 -7.54
N GLU A 129 11.82 -5.05 -7.73
CA GLU A 129 10.99 -4.43 -8.78
C GLU A 129 11.34 -4.92 -10.20
N LEU A 130 12.61 -5.26 -10.46
CA LEU A 130 13.07 -5.77 -11.76
C LEU A 130 12.79 -7.26 -11.97
N THR A 131 12.45 -7.98 -10.90
CA THR A 131 12.38 -9.45 -10.89
C THR A 131 11.17 -9.96 -11.69
N PRO A 132 11.32 -11.02 -12.52
CA PRO A 132 10.20 -11.60 -13.28
C PRO A 132 9.07 -12.12 -12.38
N LEU A 133 9.39 -12.46 -11.13
CA LEU A 133 8.43 -12.87 -10.11
C LEU A 133 7.39 -11.77 -9.82
N LYS A 134 7.82 -10.50 -9.71
CA LYS A 134 6.90 -9.36 -9.53
C LYS A 134 5.94 -9.24 -10.71
N ARG A 135 6.45 -9.36 -11.94
CA ARG A 135 5.61 -9.29 -13.16
C ARG A 135 4.54 -10.37 -13.17
N ARG A 136 4.90 -11.61 -12.82
CA ARG A 136 3.94 -12.72 -12.69
C ARG A 136 2.88 -12.43 -11.62
N PHE A 137 3.27 -11.95 -10.45
CA PHE A 137 2.32 -11.60 -9.39
C PHE A 137 1.38 -10.47 -9.82
N ARG A 138 1.90 -9.43 -10.49
CA ARG A 138 1.11 -8.32 -11.02
C ARG A 138 0.11 -8.77 -12.09
N GLU A 139 0.53 -9.62 -13.02
CA GLU A 139 -0.38 -10.21 -14.02
C GLU A 139 -1.51 -11.01 -13.37
N HIS A 140 -1.21 -11.82 -12.35
CA HIS A 140 -2.24 -12.58 -11.63
C HIS A 140 -3.15 -11.69 -10.79
N CYS A 141 -2.63 -10.60 -10.23
CA CYS A 141 -3.40 -9.58 -9.52
C CYS A 141 -4.38 -8.85 -10.47
N LEU A 142 -3.97 -8.62 -11.72
CA LEU A 142 -4.80 -8.02 -12.76
C LEU A 142 -5.85 -9.00 -13.30
N ARG A 143 -5.52 -10.30 -13.39
CA ARG A 143 -6.47 -11.34 -13.76
C ARG A 143 -7.59 -11.43 -12.71
N SER A 144 -8.80 -11.71 -13.19
CA SER A 144 -10.00 -11.74 -12.35
C SER A 144 -9.93 -12.89 -11.35
N ILE A 145 -9.78 -12.56 -10.06
CA ILE A 145 -9.83 -13.52 -8.95
C ILE A 145 -11.06 -13.17 -8.10
N ARG A 146 -11.97 -14.13 -7.95
CA ARG A 146 -13.21 -14.00 -7.16
C ARG A 146 -12.98 -13.94 -5.64
N SER A 147 -11.79 -14.33 -5.17
CA SER A 147 -11.46 -14.42 -3.74
C SER A 147 -10.57 -13.25 -3.30
N GLY A 148 -11.04 -12.46 -2.33
CA GLY A 148 -10.27 -11.36 -1.74
C GLY A 148 -8.99 -11.82 -1.04
N PHE A 149 -8.97 -13.04 -0.49
CA PHE A 149 -7.79 -13.61 0.16
C PHE A 149 -6.68 -13.93 -0.86
N VAL A 150 -7.05 -14.62 -1.95
CA VAL A 150 -6.11 -14.96 -3.01
C VAL A 150 -5.60 -13.69 -3.70
N PHE A 151 -6.48 -12.73 -3.98
CA PHE A 151 -6.10 -11.41 -4.47
C PHE A 151 -5.13 -10.70 -3.51
N GLY A 152 -5.38 -10.77 -2.20
CA GLY A 152 -4.49 -10.25 -1.17
C GLY A 152 -3.08 -10.82 -1.25
N LEU A 153 -2.92 -12.13 -1.37
CA LEU A 153 -1.61 -12.78 -1.50
C LEU A 153 -0.85 -12.33 -2.76
N TYR A 154 -1.54 -12.27 -3.91
CA TYR A 154 -0.94 -11.76 -5.15
C TYR A 154 -0.57 -10.27 -5.05
N CYS A 155 -1.43 -9.49 -4.39
CA CYS A 155 -1.18 -8.07 -4.15
C CYS A 155 0.07 -7.89 -3.29
N VAL A 156 0.18 -8.62 -2.18
CA VAL A 156 1.36 -8.59 -1.31
C VAL A 156 2.60 -8.99 -2.09
N GLY A 157 2.57 -10.10 -2.84
CA GLY A 157 3.69 -10.50 -3.69
C GLY A 157 4.10 -9.42 -4.70
N SER A 158 3.14 -8.70 -5.28
CA SER A 158 3.42 -7.62 -6.23
C SER A 158 3.97 -6.35 -5.57
N SER A 159 3.64 -6.06 -4.30
CA SER A 159 4.02 -4.81 -3.62
C SER A 159 5.00 -5.00 -2.46
N ILE A 160 5.52 -6.21 -2.24
CA ILE A 160 6.42 -6.50 -1.11
C ILE A 160 7.70 -5.68 -1.14
N GLY A 161 8.27 -5.40 -2.32
CA GLY A 161 9.43 -4.51 -2.45
C GLY A 161 9.14 -3.10 -1.95
N LEU A 162 8.04 -2.49 -2.42
CA LEU A 162 7.58 -1.18 -1.94
C LEU A 162 7.21 -1.18 -0.46
N MET A 163 6.68 -2.28 0.06
CA MET A 163 6.39 -2.43 1.48
C MET A 163 7.67 -2.45 2.32
N LEU A 164 8.67 -3.22 1.89
CA LEU A 164 9.98 -3.24 2.54
C LEU A 164 10.63 -1.86 2.51
N LEU A 165 10.47 -1.13 1.42
CA LEU A 165 10.91 0.26 1.32
C LEU A 165 10.20 1.18 2.33
N LEU A 166 8.87 1.08 2.47
CA LEU A 166 8.10 1.83 3.47
C LEU A 166 8.61 1.54 4.89
N VAL A 167 8.85 0.26 5.21
CA VAL A 167 9.36 -0.18 6.51
C VAL A 167 10.79 0.33 6.75
N ALA A 168 11.63 0.35 5.72
CA ALA A 168 13.02 0.81 5.80
C ALA A 168 13.16 2.33 5.96
N LEU A 169 12.35 3.12 5.24
CA LEU A 169 12.44 4.59 5.24
C LEU A 169 11.80 5.22 6.48
N SER A 170 10.72 4.61 6.96
CA SER A 170 9.98 4.89 8.20
C SER A 170 8.50 4.68 7.89
N VAL A 171 7.89 3.76 8.61
CA VAL A 171 6.44 3.46 8.55
C VAL A 171 5.61 4.72 8.81
N MET A 172 6.17 5.73 9.49
CA MET A 172 5.44 6.92 9.93
C MET A 172 5.61 8.17 9.05
N SER A 173 6.34 8.09 7.94
CA SER A 173 6.51 9.25 7.06
C SER A 173 5.37 9.38 6.04
N ILE A 174 4.50 10.39 6.23
CA ILE A 174 3.38 10.71 5.34
C ILE A 174 3.81 10.94 3.88
N PRO A 175 4.91 11.68 3.59
CA PRO A 175 5.39 11.82 2.21
C PRO A 175 5.72 10.48 1.53
N TRP A 176 6.41 9.58 2.24
CA TRP A 176 6.77 8.25 1.72
C TRP A 176 5.55 7.36 1.52
N MET A 177 4.61 7.40 2.47
CA MET A 177 3.32 6.73 2.35
C MET A 177 2.57 7.17 1.09
N PHE A 178 2.46 8.48 0.85
CA PHE A 178 1.78 9.01 -0.31
C PHE A 178 2.48 8.61 -1.62
N ALA A 179 3.81 8.77 -1.68
CA ALA A 179 4.60 8.39 -2.85
C ALA A 179 4.42 6.90 -3.20
N ILE A 180 4.51 6.01 -2.20
CA ILE A 180 4.34 4.57 -2.41
C ILE A 180 2.91 4.24 -2.83
N ALA A 181 1.90 4.88 -2.24
CA ALA A 181 0.51 4.69 -2.65
C ALA A 181 0.29 5.04 -4.12
N VAL A 182 0.84 6.17 -4.58
CA VAL A 182 0.78 6.59 -5.99
C VAL A 182 1.45 5.56 -6.89
N VAL A 183 2.64 5.07 -6.53
CA VAL A 183 3.35 4.05 -7.30
C VAL A 183 2.55 2.74 -7.37
N VAL A 184 2.01 2.27 -6.24
CA VAL A 184 1.19 1.04 -6.19
C VAL A 184 -0.06 1.18 -7.06
N VAL A 185 -0.76 2.31 -6.97
CA VAL A 185 -1.97 2.58 -7.77
C VAL A 185 -1.61 2.65 -9.25
N ALA A 186 -0.56 3.37 -9.63
CA ALA A 186 -0.09 3.45 -11.01
C ALA A 186 0.29 2.07 -11.56
N GLN A 187 1.01 1.25 -10.78
CA GLN A 187 1.38 -0.11 -11.19
C GLN A 187 0.14 -1.01 -11.34
N LYS A 188 -0.91 -0.82 -10.53
CA LYS A 188 -2.13 -1.64 -10.61
C LYS A 188 -3.12 -1.17 -11.68
N LEU A 189 -3.07 0.10 -12.10
CA LEU A 189 -3.99 0.65 -13.10
C LEU A 189 -3.39 0.67 -14.52
N VAL A 190 -2.07 0.80 -14.65
CA VAL A 190 -1.39 0.89 -15.94
C VAL A 190 -0.99 -0.51 -16.44
N PRO A 191 -1.13 -0.83 -17.74
CA PRO A 191 -0.62 -2.08 -18.32
C PRO A 191 0.87 -2.26 -18.03
N PRO A 192 1.35 -3.51 -17.85
CA PRO A 192 2.75 -3.77 -17.55
C PRO A 192 3.64 -3.35 -18.73
N ARG A 193 4.25 -2.16 -18.60
CA ARG A 193 5.29 -1.67 -19.52
C ARG A 193 6.63 -1.79 -18.83
N ARG A 194 7.58 -2.47 -19.48
CA ARG A 194 8.94 -2.67 -18.97
C ARG A 194 9.64 -1.34 -18.61
N ALA A 195 9.34 -0.26 -19.33
CA ALA A 195 9.86 1.07 -19.05
C ALA A 195 9.41 1.62 -17.68
N ILE A 196 8.15 1.41 -17.29
CA ILE A 196 7.62 1.91 -16.01
C ILE A 196 8.27 1.16 -14.86
N ASP A 197 8.35 -0.17 -14.96
CA ASP A 197 8.98 -1.00 -13.93
C ASP A 197 10.47 -0.67 -13.79
N LEU A 198 11.17 -0.37 -14.90
CA LEU A 198 12.57 0.07 -14.89
C LEU A 198 12.72 1.44 -14.22
N THR A 199 11.89 2.43 -14.57
CA THR A 199 11.96 3.77 -13.97
C THR A 199 11.70 3.72 -12.47
N VAL A 200 10.69 2.97 -12.02
CA VAL A 200 10.40 2.80 -10.59
C VAL A 200 11.55 2.10 -9.88
N ALA A 201 12.09 1.02 -10.45
CA ALA A 201 13.23 0.32 -9.88
C ALA A 201 14.46 1.22 -9.75
N LEU A 202 14.82 1.96 -10.81
CA LEU A 202 15.96 2.88 -10.82
C LEU A 202 15.78 3.99 -9.79
N ALA A 203 14.58 4.55 -9.67
CA ALA A 203 14.28 5.57 -8.66
C ALA A 203 14.46 5.03 -7.23
N ILE A 204 14.00 3.80 -6.96
CA ILE A 204 14.13 3.17 -5.64
C ILE A 204 15.59 2.83 -5.33
N ILE A 205 16.35 2.32 -6.31
CA ILE A 205 17.78 2.05 -6.16
C ILE A 205 18.55 3.34 -5.90
N ALA A 206 18.29 4.40 -6.68
CA ALA A 206 18.92 5.70 -6.51
C ALA A 206 18.65 6.28 -5.11
N LEU A 207 17.40 6.15 -4.63
CA LEU A 207 17.04 6.53 -3.27
C LEU A 207 17.79 5.70 -2.22
N GLY A 208 17.87 4.38 -2.38
CA GLY A 208 18.64 3.49 -1.51
C GLY A 208 20.11 3.90 -1.42
N VAL A 209 20.73 4.20 -2.56
CA VAL A 209 22.11 4.72 -2.63
C VAL A 209 22.23 6.08 -1.93
N LEU A 210 21.27 6.98 -2.13
CA LEU A 210 21.25 8.29 -1.48
C LEU A 210 21.20 8.17 0.06
N ILE A 211 20.44 7.22 0.59
CA ILE A 211 20.36 6.97 2.04
C ILE A 211 21.68 6.49 2.61
N VAL A 212 22.42 5.66 1.86
CA VAL A 212 23.73 5.15 2.26
C VAL A 212 24.79 6.26 2.22
N VAL A 213 24.77 7.09 1.19
CA VAL A 213 25.81 8.11 0.94
C VAL A 213 25.56 9.40 1.72
N ALA A 214 24.31 9.85 1.82
CA ALA A 214 23.95 11.15 2.36
C ALA A 214 22.60 11.10 3.12
N PRO A 215 22.55 10.43 4.29
CA PRO A 215 21.32 10.28 5.06
C PRO A 215 20.69 11.61 5.51
N SER A 216 21.48 12.69 5.58
CA SER A 216 21.01 14.04 5.90
C SER A 216 20.13 14.69 4.83
N TRP A 217 20.13 14.17 3.60
CA TRP A 217 19.34 14.70 2.49
C TRP A 217 17.93 14.10 2.42
N VAL A 218 17.64 13.10 3.26
CA VAL A 218 16.36 12.38 3.24
C VAL A 218 15.44 12.95 4.32
N PRO A 219 14.36 13.66 3.95
CA PRO A 219 13.44 14.24 4.92
C PRO A 219 12.81 13.15 5.80
N GLY A 220 12.88 13.34 7.12
CA GLY A 220 12.28 12.43 8.11
C GLY A 220 13.19 11.31 8.63
N LEU A 221 14.47 11.26 8.22
CA LEU A 221 15.43 10.24 8.68
C LEU A 221 16.26 10.66 9.91
N LEU A 222 16.33 11.97 10.20
CA LEU A 222 16.99 12.51 11.38
C LEU A 222 15.95 13.10 12.37
N PRO A 223 16.19 13.00 13.69
CA PRO A 223 15.44 13.77 14.67
C PRO A 223 15.57 15.26 14.35
N GLN A 224 14.44 15.97 14.32
CA GLN A 224 14.47 17.43 14.25
C GLN A 224 15.10 17.91 15.56
N MET A 225 16.26 18.56 15.49
CA MET A 225 16.88 19.15 16.68
C MET A 225 15.92 20.23 17.22
N PRO A 226 15.52 20.18 18.49
CA PRO A 226 14.75 21.26 19.08
C PRO A 226 15.57 22.56 18.99
N PRO A 227 14.92 23.71 18.79
CA PRO A 227 15.60 25.00 18.79
C PRO A 227 16.33 25.16 20.13
N MET A 228 17.63 25.48 20.07
CA MET A 228 18.40 25.79 21.28
C MET A 228 17.76 26.99 21.98
N PRO A 229 17.52 26.92 23.30
CA PRO A 229 17.06 28.09 24.05
C PRO A 229 18.13 29.20 23.95
N PRO A 230 17.72 30.48 23.83
CA PRO A 230 18.66 31.59 23.89
C PRO A 230 19.35 31.60 25.26
N MET A 231 20.67 31.83 25.25
CA MET A 231 21.52 31.99 26.46
C MET A 231 21.19 33.27 27.20
#